data_AF-A0A7W5VS83-F1
#
_entry.id   AF-A0A7W5VS83-F1
#
_cell.length_a   1.000
_cell.length_b   1.000
_cell.length_c   1.000
_cell.angle_alpha   90.00
_cell.angle_beta   90.00
_cell.angle_gamma   90.00
#
_symmetry.space_group_name_H-M   'P 1'
#
loop_
_entity.id
_entity.type
_entity.pdbx_description
1 polymer ?
#
loop_
_entity_poly.entity_id
_entity_poly.type
_entity_poly.pdbx_seq_one_letter_code
_entity_poly.pdbx_strand_id
1 'polypeptide(L)'
;MALLGIQSNSLAVLDALLSFYPENELRQEATLIVFPSNAQLSLRAHGMAGSTLRRHLAALVEAGLIVRKDSANGKRYVRRDHSGDIENAFGFDLSPLLSRAEELAMLAQQIVAERAAFKRMKENLTICRRDVRKLISAAMEEGADGDWQAIEANYVNLIARLPRMPSPADVSAILEEMQMLKEEVLNQLENQEKAENPGGNAAHIERHIQNSKPESINELEPSSEKEQGAKSSGANGIQREPLKAFPLGLVLKACPQIIDYGAGGAIGTWRELMSAAVVVRSMLGISPSAYQEACEIMGPENAAVAVAGILERANMINSPGGYLRNLTRRSERGEFSLGPMIMALLKANGLAQTKAG
;
A
#
# COMPACT_ATOMS: atom_id res chain seq x y z
N MET A 1 16.04 3.03 -5.64
CA MET A 1 16.53 4.37 -5.25
C MET A 1 17.99 4.54 -5.69
N ALA A 2 18.30 4.48 -6.98
CA ALA A 2 19.68 4.67 -7.44
C ALA A 2 19.83 5.16 -8.90
N LEU A 3 18.84 5.85 -9.47
CA LEU A 3 18.97 6.37 -10.84
C LEU A 3 19.79 7.67 -10.89
N LEU A 4 19.67 8.51 -9.87
CA LEU A 4 20.42 9.77 -9.76
C LEU A 4 21.54 9.72 -8.70
N GLY A 5 21.58 8.69 -7.85
CA GLY A 5 22.58 8.58 -6.77
C GLY A 5 22.45 9.62 -5.65
N ILE A 6 21.32 10.33 -5.58
CA ILE A 6 21.11 11.46 -4.66
C ILE A 6 20.35 11.02 -3.40
N GLN A 7 20.82 11.46 -2.24
CA GLN A 7 20.17 11.24 -0.95
C GLN A 7 19.02 12.23 -0.69
N SER A 8 18.06 11.87 0.15
CA SER A 8 16.93 12.74 0.54
C SER A 8 17.35 14.11 1.07
N ASN A 9 18.42 14.17 1.87
CA ASN A 9 18.95 15.43 2.40
C ASN A 9 19.53 16.33 1.30
N SER A 10 20.04 15.77 0.20
CA SER A 10 20.46 16.56 -0.96
C SER A 10 19.26 17.15 -1.69
N LEU A 11 18.13 16.43 -1.78
CA LEU A 11 16.89 16.97 -2.33
C LEU A 11 16.33 18.12 -1.48
N ALA A 12 16.42 18.04 -0.15
CA ALA A 12 16.05 19.14 0.74
C ALA A 12 16.90 20.40 0.49
N VAL A 13 18.19 20.23 0.17
CA VAL A 13 19.06 21.35 -0.21
C VAL A 13 18.70 21.90 -1.59
N LEU A 14 18.32 21.05 -2.55
CA LEU A 14 17.86 21.47 -3.87
C LEU A 14 16.56 22.27 -3.78
N ASP A 15 15.60 21.79 -2.99
CA ASP A 15 14.34 22.50 -2.71
C ASP A 15 14.60 23.86 -2.04
N ALA A 16 15.49 23.88 -1.05
CA ALA A 16 15.93 25.12 -0.43
C ALA A 16 16.59 26.08 -1.45
N LEU A 17 17.38 25.60 -2.42
CA LEU A 17 17.93 26.44 -3.50
C LEU A 17 16.83 27.01 -4.40
N LEU A 18 15.88 26.18 -4.83
CA LEU A 18 14.75 26.57 -5.68
C LEU A 18 13.90 27.66 -5.01
N SER A 19 13.74 27.62 -3.69
CA SER A 19 13.00 28.66 -2.96
C SER A 19 13.61 30.07 -3.02
N PHE A 20 14.88 30.21 -3.44
CA PHE A 20 15.52 31.52 -3.64
C PHE A 20 15.32 32.05 -5.06
N TYR A 21 14.78 31.24 -5.97
CA TYR A 21 14.37 31.71 -7.28
C TYR A 21 12.98 32.39 -7.14
N PRO A 22 12.80 33.62 -7.66
CA PRO A 22 11.61 34.42 -7.38
C PRO A 22 10.36 33.97 -8.14
N GLU A 23 10.53 33.28 -9.27
CA GLU A 23 9.43 32.82 -10.11
C GLU A 23 9.13 31.33 -9.87
N ASN A 24 7.95 30.89 -10.27
CA ASN A 24 7.54 29.48 -10.16
C ASN A 24 8.00 28.62 -11.35
N GLU A 25 8.57 29.23 -12.40
CA GLU A 25 8.94 28.56 -13.65
C GLU A 25 10.37 28.90 -14.05
N LEU A 26 11.18 27.88 -14.35
CA LEU A 26 12.51 28.07 -14.93
C LEU A 26 12.36 28.25 -16.44
N ARG A 27 12.77 29.40 -16.98
CA ARG A 27 12.67 29.73 -18.40
C ARG A 27 14.06 29.92 -19.01
N GLN A 28 14.21 29.55 -20.28
CA GLN A 28 15.50 29.56 -20.96
C GLN A 28 16.10 30.97 -21.14
N GLU A 29 15.24 32.00 -21.17
CA GLU A 29 15.62 33.41 -21.32
C GLU A 29 15.85 34.11 -19.96
N ALA A 30 15.60 33.43 -18.83
CA ALA A 30 15.73 34.00 -17.49
C ALA A 30 17.11 33.72 -16.88
N THR A 31 17.55 34.57 -15.95
CA THR A 31 18.77 34.32 -15.17
C THR A 31 18.50 33.27 -14.09
N LEU A 32 18.90 32.01 -14.34
CA LEU A 32 18.67 30.87 -13.44
C LEU A 32 19.72 30.73 -12.32
N ILE A 33 20.36 31.84 -11.93
CA ILE A 33 21.43 31.85 -10.94
C ILE A 33 20.90 32.34 -9.59
N VAL A 34 20.96 31.49 -8.56
CA VAL A 34 20.63 31.84 -7.18
C VAL A 34 21.88 32.00 -6.32
N PHE A 35 21.89 32.97 -5.42
CA PHE A 35 23.07 33.32 -4.62
C PHE A 35 22.80 33.37 -3.10
N PRO A 36 22.17 32.35 -2.49
CA PRO A 36 21.90 32.36 -1.07
C PRO A 36 23.19 32.25 -0.24
N SER A 37 23.20 32.94 0.91
CA SER A 37 24.20 32.71 1.94
C SER A 37 24.04 31.31 2.55
N ASN A 38 25.14 30.69 3.00
CA ASN A 38 25.06 29.37 3.66
C ASN A 38 24.16 29.39 4.91
N ALA A 39 24.06 30.53 5.61
CA ALA A 39 23.17 30.70 6.75
C ALA A 39 21.69 30.64 6.34
N GLN A 40 21.29 31.39 5.29
CA GLN A 40 19.91 31.36 4.78
C GLN A 40 19.56 30.00 4.17
N LEU A 41 20.49 29.40 3.43
CA LEU A 41 20.30 28.08 2.83
C LEU A 41 20.16 27.00 3.91
N SER A 42 20.95 27.07 4.98
CA SER A 42 20.82 26.19 6.15
C SER A 42 19.45 26.32 6.81
N LEU A 43 18.95 27.55 7.02
CA LEU A 43 17.63 27.78 7.61
C LEU A 43 16.51 27.13 6.80
N ARG A 44 16.54 27.26 5.46
CA ARG A 44 15.53 26.64 4.58
C ARG A 44 15.71 25.14 4.41
N ALA A 45 16.94 24.64 4.48
CA ALA A 45 17.26 23.21 4.52
C ALA A 45 17.16 22.62 5.93
N HIS A 46 16.12 22.97 6.69
CA HIS A 46 15.81 22.44 8.03
C HIS A 46 16.93 22.57 9.08
N GLY A 47 17.68 23.67 9.06
CA GLY A 47 18.75 23.93 10.02
C GLY A 47 20.01 23.07 9.80
N MET A 48 20.22 22.59 8.58
CA MET A 48 21.37 21.73 8.25
C MET A 48 22.71 22.42 8.55
N ALA A 49 23.59 21.72 9.28
CA ALA A 49 24.92 22.24 9.59
C ALA A 49 25.73 22.58 8.32
N GLY A 50 26.54 23.63 8.37
CA GLY A 50 27.25 24.15 7.18
C GLY A 50 28.25 23.19 6.53
N SER A 51 28.82 22.23 7.26
CA SER A 51 29.65 21.15 6.69
C SER A 51 28.80 20.15 5.89
N THR A 52 27.70 19.69 6.48
CA THR A 52 26.71 18.80 5.86
C THR A 52 26.11 19.44 4.61
N LEU A 53 25.75 20.72 4.69
CA LEU A 53 25.23 21.50 3.56
C LEU A 53 26.21 21.51 2.38
N ARG A 54 27.49 21.78 2.63
CA ARG A 54 28.52 21.78 1.57
C ARG A 54 28.71 20.41 0.92
N ARG A 55 28.59 19.33 1.69
CA ARG A 55 28.63 17.96 1.19
C ARG A 55 27.45 17.68 0.25
N HIS A 56 26.23 18.03 0.67
CA HIS A 56 25.04 17.83 -0.16
C HIS A 56 25.05 18.71 -1.41
N LEU A 57 25.54 19.95 -1.32
CA LEU A 57 25.79 20.80 -2.49
C LEU A 57 26.82 20.20 -3.45
N ALA A 58 27.84 19.48 -2.95
CA ALA A 58 28.79 18.79 -3.82
C ALA A 58 28.11 17.61 -4.53
N ALA A 59 27.29 16.83 -3.82
CA ALA A 59 26.53 15.73 -4.41
C ALA A 59 25.54 16.20 -5.50
N LEU A 60 24.89 17.36 -5.33
CA LEU A 60 24.02 17.94 -6.36
C LEU A 60 24.79 18.38 -7.61
N VAL A 61 26.02 18.89 -7.43
CA VAL A 61 26.91 19.23 -8.56
C VAL A 61 27.39 17.99 -9.27
N GLU A 62 27.83 16.98 -8.51
CA GLU A 62 28.28 15.68 -9.05
C GLU A 62 27.17 14.96 -9.83
N ALA A 63 25.93 15.03 -9.34
CA ALA A 63 24.77 14.51 -10.05
C ALA A 63 24.31 15.36 -11.25
N GLY A 64 24.99 16.49 -11.52
CA GLY A 64 24.69 17.39 -12.63
C GLY A 64 23.32 18.07 -12.52
N LEU A 65 22.81 18.28 -11.31
CA LEU A 65 21.55 19.00 -11.08
C LEU A 65 21.76 20.50 -10.91
N ILE A 66 22.94 20.92 -10.47
CA ILE A 66 23.31 22.33 -10.32
C ILE A 66 24.76 22.54 -10.76
N VAL A 67 25.11 23.75 -11.17
CA VAL A 67 26.50 24.14 -11.44
C VAL A 67 26.92 25.24 -10.47
N ARG A 68 28.15 25.16 -9.95
CA ARG A 68 28.74 26.24 -9.16
C ARG A 68 29.35 27.28 -10.08
N LYS A 69 28.91 28.53 -9.94
CA LYS A 69 29.48 29.69 -10.61
C LYS A 69 30.19 30.56 -9.57
N ASP A 70 31.41 30.17 -9.24
CA ASP A 70 32.22 30.84 -8.22
C ASP A 70 32.89 32.11 -8.80
N SER A 71 32.97 33.18 -8.00
CA SER A 71 33.79 34.35 -8.34
C SER A 71 35.27 34.10 -8.01
N ALA A 72 36.17 34.89 -8.58
CA ALA A 72 37.61 34.80 -8.32
C ALA A 72 38.02 34.86 -6.83
N ASN A 73 37.14 35.40 -5.95
CA ASN A 73 37.34 35.49 -4.50
C ASN A 73 36.49 34.48 -3.69
N GLY A 74 35.80 33.53 -4.34
CA GLY A 74 34.99 32.51 -3.67
C GLY A 74 33.74 33.02 -2.93
N LYS A 75 33.39 34.30 -3.07
CA LYS A 75 32.18 34.92 -2.50
C LYS A 75 31.04 34.90 -3.53
N ARG A 76 29.82 34.64 -3.07
CA ARG A 76 28.59 34.67 -3.87
C ARG A 76 28.01 36.09 -3.84
N TYR A 77 28.06 36.80 -4.95
CA TYR A 77 27.52 38.16 -5.07
C TYR A 77 27.03 38.43 -6.49
N VAL A 78 26.12 39.38 -6.61
CA VAL A 78 25.66 39.93 -7.89
C VAL A 78 26.38 41.25 -8.12
N ARG A 79 27.00 41.42 -9.29
CA ARG A 79 27.42 42.73 -9.78
C ARG A 79 26.29 43.26 -10.66
N ARG A 80 25.77 44.43 -10.31
CA ARG A 80 24.80 45.16 -11.13
C ARG A 80 25.52 46.25 -11.90
N ASP A 81 25.08 46.53 -13.11
CA ASP A 81 25.60 47.62 -13.92
C ASP A 81 25.10 48.99 -13.39
N HIS A 82 25.49 50.07 -14.07
CA HIS A 82 25.10 51.44 -13.69
C HIS A 82 23.59 51.74 -13.90
N SER A 83 22.88 50.86 -14.61
CA SER A 83 21.43 50.92 -14.86
C SER A 83 20.62 50.11 -13.82
N GLY A 84 21.30 49.30 -13.01
CA GLY A 84 20.69 48.43 -12.01
C GLY A 84 20.39 47.01 -12.51
N ASP A 85 20.77 46.69 -13.74
CA ASP A 85 20.62 45.36 -14.35
C ASP A 85 21.74 44.41 -13.90
N ILE A 86 21.45 43.11 -13.85
CA ILE A 86 22.40 42.11 -13.39
C ILE A 86 23.49 41.89 -14.45
N GLU A 87 24.66 42.48 -14.23
CA GLU A 87 25.82 42.36 -15.13
C GLU A 87 26.53 41.00 -14.96
N ASN A 88 26.69 40.52 -13.73
CA ASN A 88 27.28 39.20 -13.44
C ASN A 88 26.74 38.62 -12.13
N ALA A 89 26.18 37.40 -12.17
CA ALA A 89 25.75 36.66 -10.98
C ALA A 89 26.70 35.48 -10.67
N PHE A 90 27.18 35.42 -9.42
CA PHE A 90 28.04 34.34 -8.91
C PHE A 90 27.33 33.60 -7.77
N GLY A 91 27.04 32.31 -7.96
CA GLY A 91 26.16 31.51 -7.12
C GLY A 91 26.00 30.08 -7.62
N PHE A 92 24.78 29.55 -7.57
CA PHE A 92 24.40 28.26 -8.14
C PHE A 92 23.53 28.47 -9.36
N ASP A 93 23.96 27.88 -10.48
CA ASP A 93 23.20 27.87 -11.72
C ASP A 93 22.27 26.65 -11.74
N LEU A 94 20.98 26.92 -11.92
CA LEU A 94 19.88 25.96 -11.99
C LEU A 94 19.55 25.55 -13.44
N SER A 95 20.24 26.10 -14.44
CA SER A 95 20.08 25.73 -15.86
C SER A 95 20.14 24.22 -16.14
N PRO A 96 20.91 23.38 -15.41
CA PRO A 96 20.89 21.94 -15.64
C PRO A 96 19.52 21.31 -15.41
N LEU A 97 18.74 21.81 -14.43
CA LEU A 97 17.39 21.31 -14.15
C LEU A 97 16.44 21.52 -15.34
N LEU A 98 16.55 22.68 -15.99
CA LEU A 98 15.74 23.00 -17.16
C LEU A 98 16.17 22.15 -18.36
N SER A 99 17.48 22.07 -18.62
CA SER A 99 18.01 21.29 -19.76
C SER A 99 17.73 19.79 -19.66
N ARG A 100 17.64 19.26 -18.42
CA ARG A 100 17.39 17.85 -18.14
C ARG A 100 15.95 17.57 -17.71
N ALA A 101 15.04 18.54 -17.84
CA ALA A 101 13.67 18.41 -17.36
C ALA A 101 12.97 17.20 -17.99
N GLU A 102 13.12 17.00 -19.30
CA GLU A 102 12.53 15.87 -20.03
C GLU A 102 13.14 14.53 -19.59
N GLU A 103 14.47 14.45 -19.49
CA GLU A 103 15.19 13.28 -18.97
C GLU A 103 14.68 12.90 -17.57
N LEU A 104 14.65 13.86 -16.65
CA LEU A 104 14.20 13.65 -15.27
C LEU A 104 12.72 13.25 -15.20
N ALA A 105 11.87 13.84 -16.05
CA ALA A 105 10.46 13.49 -16.16
C ALA A 105 10.27 12.05 -16.65
N MET A 106 11.01 11.63 -17.69
CA MET A 106 10.99 10.25 -18.18
C MET A 106 11.45 9.26 -17.10
N LEU A 107 12.54 9.56 -16.39
CA LEU A 107 13.01 8.72 -15.28
C LEU A 107 11.96 8.60 -14.16
N ALA A 108 11.31 9.71 -13.80
CA ALA A 108 10.25 9.71 -12.81
C ALA A 108 9.05 8.86 -13.28
N GLN A 109 8.64 9.02 -14.54
CA GLN A 109 7.54 8.25 -15.13
C GLN A 109 7.86 6.76 -15.17
N GLN A 110 9.09 6.38 -15.53
CA GLN A 110 9.55 5.00 -15.53
C GLN A 110 9.46 4.38 -14.13
N ILE A 111 9.96 5.08 -13.10
CA ILE A 111 9.88 4.60 -11.71
C ILE A 111 8.43 4.45 -11.24
N VAL A 112 7.55 5.38 -11.62
CA VAL A 112 6.11 5.29 -11.29
C VAL A 112 5.47 4.10 -12.00
N ALA A 113 5.77 3.90 -13.29
CA ALA A 113 5.26 2.79 -14.08
C ALA A 113 5.73 1.43 -13.54
N GLU A 114 7.02 1.29 -13.18
CA GLU A 114 7.57 0.08 -12.57
C GLU A 114 6.91 -0.24 -11.23
N ARG A 115 6.73 0.77 -10.37
CA ARG A 115 6.00 0.60 -9.09
C ARG A 115 4.55 0.18 -9.31
N ALA A 116 3.87 0.79 -10.27
CA ALA A 116 2.49 0.45 -10.61
C ALA A 116 2.38 -0.97 -11.18
N ALA A 117 3.30 -1.37 -12.07
CA ALA A 117 3.36 -2.73 -12.62
C ALA A 117 3.62 -3.76 -11.53
N PHE A 118 4.59 -3.50 -10.65
CA PHE A 118 4.88 -4.38 -9.51
C PHE A 118 3.68 -4.51 -8.56
N LYS A 119 2.98 -3.39 -8.30
CA LYS A 119 1.75 -3.41 -7.51
C LYS A 119 0.66 -4.29 -8.15
N ARG A 120 0.38 -4.11 -9.45
CA ARG A 120 -0.58 -4.93 -10.20
C ARG A 120 -0.22 -6.41 -10.17
N MET A 121 1.07 -6.74 -10.28
CA MET A 121 1.54 -8.12 -10.22
C MET A 121 1.28 -8.77 -8.85
N LYS A 122 1.52 -8.04 -7.75
CA LYS A 122 1.18 -8.51 -6.40
C LYS A 122 -0.33 -8.67 -6.20
N GLU A 123 -1.13 -7.76 -6.75
CA GLU A 123 -2.59 -7.84 -6.73
C GLU A 123 -3.07 -9.10 -7.48
N ASN A 124 -2.55 -9.33 -8.69
CA ASN A 124 -2.85 -10.51 -9.49
C ASN A 124 -2.47 -11.81 -8.76
N LEU A 125 -1.28 -11.86 -8.14
CA LEU A 125 -0.86 -13.02 -7.35
C LEU A 125 -1.81 -13.26 -6.16
N THR A 126 -2.25 -12.19 -5.50
CA THR A 126 -3.20 -12.28 -4.39
C THR A 126 -4.56 -12.83 -4.84
N ILE A 127 -5.06 -12.35 -5.98
CA ILE A 127 -6.32 -12.83 -6.57
C ILE A 127 -6.18 -14.30 -6.98
N CYS A 128 -5.14 -14.63 -7.74
CA CYS A 128 -4.90 -15.99 -8.22
C CYS A 128 -4.78 -16.98 -7.06
N ARG A 129 -4.01 -16.64 -6.03
CA ARG A 129 -3.89 -17.45 -4.79
C ARG A 129 -5.24 -17.71 -4.13
N ARG A 130 -6.09 -16.67 -4.03
CA ARG A 130 -7.43 -16.79 -3.44
C ARG A 130 -8.32 -17.70 -4.29
N ASP A 131 -8.30 -17.52 -5.60
CA ASP A 131 -9.13 -18.31 -6.51
C ASP A 131 -8.73 -19.79 -6.49
N VAL A 132 -7.42 -20.09 -6.57
CA VAL A 132 -6.90 -21.47 -6.46
C VAL A 132 -7.32 -22.09 -5.13
N ARG A 133 -7.17 -21.36 -4.01
CA ARG A 133 -7.59 -21.88 -2.71
C ARG A 133 -9.09 -22.20 -2.67
N LYS A 134 -9.92 -21.33 -3.23
CA LYS A 134 -11.38 -21.56 -3.28
C LYS A 134 -11.73 -22.78 -4.11
N LEU A 135 -11.10 -22.95 -5.27
CA LEU A 135 -11.34 -24.10 -6.16
C LEU A 135 -10.94 -25.41 -5.47
N ILE A 136 -9.76 -25.46 -4.85
CA ILE A 136 -9.31 -26.65 -4.09
C ILE A 136 -10.29 -26.96 -2.96
N SER A 137 -10.70 -25.95 -2.17
CA SER A 137 -11.63 -26.17 -1.05
C SER A 137 -13.01 -26.64 -1.53
N ALA A 138 -13.56 -26.05 -2.59
CA ALA A 138 -14.83 -26.46 -3.17
C ALA A 138 -14.77 -27.91 -3.67
N ALA A 139 -13.71 -28.25 -4.43
CA ALA A 139 -13.51 -29.60 -4.95
C ALA A 139 -13.43 -30.67 -3.84
N MET A 140 -12.71 -30.36 -2.75
CA MET A 140 -12.63 -31.27 -1.59
C MET A 140 -13.94 -31.39 -0.81
N GLU A 141 -14.70 -30.29 -0.68
CA GLU A 141 -15.99 -30.27 0.02
C GLU A 141 -17.10 -30.99 -0.77
N GLU A 142 -17.09 -30.85 -2.10
CA GLU A 142 -18.03 -31.50 -3.02
C GLU A 142 -17.64 -32.96 -3.32
N GLY A 143 -16.45 -33.39 -2.91
CA GLY A 143 -15.97 -34.75 -3.12
C GLY A 143 -15.61 -35.05 -4.57
N ALA A 144 -15.16 -34.02 -5.31
CA ALA A 144 -14.69 -34.14 -6.69
C ALA A 144 -13.57 -35.18 -6.78
N ASP A 145 -13.56 -35.97 -7.86
CA ASP A 145 -12.53 -36.99 -8.07
C ASP A 145 -11.15 -36.33 -8.26
N GLY A 146 -10.06 -37.01 -7.89
CA GLY A 146 -8.70 -36.52 -8.11
C GLY A 146 -7.86 -36.35 -6.84
N ASP A 147 -6.54 -36.15 -7.05
CA ASP A 147 -5.56 -36.02 -5.96
C ASP A 147 -5.47 -34.56 -5.48
N TRP A 148 -6.55 -34.09 -4.87
CA TRP A 148 -6.65 -32.74 -4.31
C TRP A 148 -5.62 -32.48 -3.20
N GLN A 149 -5.17 -33.53 -2.51
CA GLN A 149 -4.11 -33.44 -1.51
C GLN A 149 -2.75 -33.10 -2.13
N ALA A 150 -2.39 -33.69 -3.28
CA ALA A 150 -1.18 -33.31 -4.01
C ALA A 150 -1.24 -31.87 -4.54
N ILE A 151 -2.40 -31.45 -5.05
CA ILE A 151 -2.62 -30.07 -5.52
C ILE A 151 -2.52 -29.07 -4.35
N GLU A 152 -3.10 -29.39 -3.19
CA GLU A 152 -2.99 -28.57 -1.99
C GLU A 152 -1.53 -28.48 -1.51
N ALA A 153 -0.77 -29.58 -1.55
CA ALA A 153 0.65 -29.56 -1.23
C ALA A 153 1.46 -28.66 -2.19
N ASN A 154 1.18 -28.72 -3.49
CA ASN A 154 1.81 -27.85 -4.49
C ASN A 154 1.50 -26.36 -4.23
N TYR A 155 0.23 -26.04 -3.92
CA TYR A 155 -0.19 -24.70 -3.52
C TYR A 155 0.57 -24.19 -2.28
N VAL A 156 0.67 -25.02 -1.24
CA VAL A 156 1.40 -24.67 0.00
C VAL A 156 2.89 -24.44 -0.28
N ASN A 157 3.51 -25.29 -1.11
CA ASN A 157 4.91 -25.15 -1.51
C ASN A 157 5.17 -23.86 -2.30
N LEU A 158 4.25 -23.46 -3.19
CA LEU A 158 4.34 -22.19 -3.92
C LEU A 158 4.32 -20.99 -2.97
N ILE A 159 3.45 -21.01 -1.97
CA ILE A 159 3.36 -19.92 -0.98
C ILE A 159 4.60 -19.88 -0.09
N ALA A 160 5.12 -21.04 0.32
CA ALA A 160 6.29 -21.13 1.18
C ALA A 160 7.57 -20.56 0.53
N ARG A 161 7.63 -20.51 -0.81
CA ARG A 161 8.75 -19.94 -1.57
C ARG A 161 8.78 -18.41 -1.59
N LEU A 162 7.68 -17.72 -1.25
CA LEU A 162 7.65 -16.26 -1.23
C LEU A 162 8.57 -15.71 -0.12
N PRO A 163 9.62 -14.93 -0.45
CA PRO A 163 10.47 -14.33 0.56
C PRO A 163 9.75 -13.17 1.26
N ARG A 164 10.27 -12.77 2.44
CA ARG A 164 9.69 -11.68 3.25
C ARG A 164 9.63 -10.34 2.52
N MET A 165 10.59 -10.08 1.63
CA MET A 165 10.62 -8.93 0.75
C MET A 165 10.75 -9.44 -0.69
N PRO A 166 9.63 -9.68 -1.38
CA PRO A 166 9.67 -10.23 -2.72
C PRO A 166 10.14 -9.17 -3.71
N SER A 167 11.09 -9.54 -4.55
CA SER A 167 11.48 -8.76 -5.72
C SER A 167 10.44 -8.93 -6.83
N PRO A 168 10.43 -8.05 -7.86
CA PRO A 168 9.58 -8.23 -9.03
C PRO A 168 9.74 -9.58 -9.72
N ALA A 169 10.96 -10.12 -9.77
CA ALA A 169 11.23 -11.44 -10.34
C ALA A 169 10.58 -12.55 -9.51
N ASP A 170 10.65 -12.48 -8.18
CA ASP A 170 10.05 -13.48 -7.28
C ASP A 170 8.52 -13.51 -7.43
N VAL A 171 7.88 -12.33 -7.50
CA VAL A 171 6.43 -12.24 -7.67
C VAL A 171 6.00 -12.75 -9.05
N SER A 172 6.76 -12.45 -10.11
CA SER A 172 6.45 -12.91 -11.47
C SER A 172 6.51 -14.43 -11.58
N ALA A 173 7.60 -15.03 -11.12
CA ALA A 173 7.79 -16.48 -11.19
C ALA A 173 6.68 -17.23 -10.44
N ILE A 174 6.35 -16.76 -9.22
CA ILE A 174 5.32 -17.41 -8.41
C ILE A 174 3.91 -17.15 -8.96
N LEU A 175 3.67 -16.00 -9.59
CA LEU A 175 2.40 -15.74 -10.27
C LEU A 175 2.20 -16.69 -11.45
N GLU A 176 3.22 -16.89 -12.29
CA GLU A 176 3.16 -17.82 -13.42
C GLU A 176 2.90 -19.25 -12.95
N GLU A 177 3.63 -19.73 -11.94
CA GLU A 177 3.41 -21.07 -11.40
C GLU A 177 2.03 -21.23 -10.73
N MET A 178 1.54 -20.19 -10.05
CA MET A 178 0.19 -20.20 -9.45
C MET A 178 -0.90 -20.20 -10.53
N GLN A 179 -0.68 -19.52 -11.66
CA GLN A 179 -1.60 -19.55 -12.81
C GLN A 179 -1.64 -20.94 -13.46
N MET A 180 -0.49 -21.59 -13.63
CA MET A 180 -0.45 -22.98 -14.11
C MET A 180 -1.21 -23.92 -13.17
N LEU A 181 -1.04 -23.76 -11.85
CA LEU A 181 -1.80 -24.54 -10.88
C LEU A 181 -3.30 -24.26 -10.96
N LYS A 182 -3.71 -23.00 -11.19
CA LYS A 182 -5.11 -22.64 -11.41
C LYS A 182 -5.69 -23.33 -12.64
N GLU A 183 -4.96 -23.35 -13.75
CA GLU A 183 -5.37 -24.02 -14.99
C GLU A 183 -5.45 -25.53 -14.80
N GLU A 184 -4.50 -26.14 -14.10
CA GLU A 184 -4.55 -27.56 -13.75
C GLU A 184 -5.81 -27.91 -12.96
N VAL A 185 -6.12 -27.14 -11.93
CA VAL A 185 -7.33 -27.32 -11.11
C VAL A 185 -8.60 -27.18 -11.95
N LEU A 186 -8.69 -26.15 -12.78
CA LEU A 186 -9.86 -25.93 -13.64
C LEU A 186 -10.03 -27.06 -14.66
N ASN A 187 -8.95 -27.52 -15.29
CA ASN A 187 -8.99 -28.62 -16.25
C ASN A 187 -9.44 -29.94 -15.59
N GLN A 188 -9.01 -30.21 -14.36
CA GLN A 188 -9.45 -31.40 -13.63
C GLN A 188 -10.96 -31.35 -13.32
N LEU A 189 -11.48 -30.19 -12.88
CA LEU A 189 -12.91 -29.99 -12.63
C LEU A 189 -13.74 -30.10 -13.92
N GLU A 190 -13.30 -29.46 -15.01
CA GLU A 190 -14.05 -29.47 -16.28
C GLU A 190 -14.08 -30.87 -16.91
N ASN A 191 -13.00 -31.64 -16.79
CA ASN A 191 -12.96 -33.02 -17.28
C ASN A 191 -13.92 -33.94 -16.51
N GLN A 192 -14.19 -33.66 -15.23
CA GLN A 192 -15.17 -34.41 -14.43
C GLN A 192 -16.60 -34.08 -14.84
N GLU A 193 -16.95 -32.80 -15.02
CA GLU A 193 -18.27 -32.41 -15.53
C GLU A 193 -18.57 -33.04 -16.90
N LYS A 194 -17.55 -33.19 -17.76
CA LYS A 194 -17.68 -33.88 -19.06
C LYS A 194 -17.83 -35.40 -18.91
N ALA A 195 -17.16 -36.01 -17.94
CA ALA A 195 -17.28 -37.44 -17.67
C ALA A 195 -18.63 -37.83 -17.04
N GLU A 196 -19.22 -36.94 -16.25
CA GLU A 196 -20.58 -37.09 -15.70
C GLU A 196 -21.68 -36.87 -16.76
N ASN A 197 -21.36 -36.22 -17.88
CA ASN A 197 -22.26 -36.01 -19.03
C ASN A 197 -21.88 -36.83 -20.30
N PRO A 198 -21.83 -38.18 -20.29
CA PRO A 198 -21.52 -38.97 -21.47
C PRO A 198 -22.71 -39.15 -22.43
N GLY A 199 -23.83 -38.46 -22.20
CA GLY A 199 -25.06 -38.57 -22.98
C GLY A 199 -24.96 -37.88 -24.35
N GLY A 200 -24.44 -38.59 -25.35
CA GLY A 200 -24.66 -38.23 -26.76
C GLY A 200 -26.14 -38.34 -27.11
N ASN A 201 -26.89 -37.24 -26.99
CA ASN A 201 -28.27 -37.17 -27.45
C ASN A 201 -28.32 -37.08 -28.98
N ALA A 202 -28.19 -38.24 -29.63
CA ALA A 202 -28.57 -38.43 -31.02
C ALA A 202 -30.12 -38.49 -31.10
N ALA A 203 -30.70 -37.45 -31.71
CA ALA A 203 -32.03 -37.41 -32.31
C ALA A 203 -33.26 -37.54 -31.38
N HIS A 204 -33.90 -36.41 -31.09
CA HIS A 204 -35.32 -36.28 -31.45
C HIS A 204 -35.66 -34.84 -31.88
N ILE A 205 -36.40 -34.77 -32.97
CA ILE A 205 -36.81 -33.60 -33.74
C ILE A 205 -38.05 -32.94 -33.08
N GLU A 206 -38.25 -31.66 -33.41
CA GLU A 206 -39.52 -30.90 -33.40
C GLU A 206 -40.15 -30.51 -32.05
N ARG A 207 -39.92 -29.24 -31.67
CA ARG A 207 -40.84 -28.17 -32.09
C ARG A 207 -40.23 -26.79 -31.89
N HIS A 208 -40.24 -26.02 -32.97
CA HIS A 208 -40.06 -24.59 -32.95
C HIS A 208 -41.18 -23.97 -32.09
N ILE A 209 -40.84 -23.40 -30.94
CA ILE A 209 -41.72 -22.47 -30.23
C ILE A 209 -41.03 -21.11 -30.27
N GLN A 210 -41.43 -20.30 -31.24
CA GLN A 210 -41.27 -18.86 -31.14
C GLN A 210 -42.29 -18.36 -30.11
N ASN A 211 -41.80 -17.85 -28.98
CA ASN A 211 -42.61 -17.02 -28.11
C ASN A 211 -41.93 -15.66 -27.97
N SER A 212 -42.55 -14.66 -28.58
CA SER A 212 -42.15 -13.26 -28.53
C SER A 212 -42.99 -12.56 -27.46
N LYS A 213 -42.46 -12.37 -26.25
CA LYS A 213 -42.82 -11.27 -25.33
C LYS A 213 -41.63 -10.93 -24.41
N PRO A 214 -41.25 -9.65 -24.27
CA PRO A 214 -40.17 -9.22 -23.39
C PRO A 214 -40.72 -8.93 -21.99
N GLU A 215 -40.23 -9.62 -20.97
CA GLU A 215 -40.42 -9.16 -19.59
C GLU A 215 -39.12 -9.38 -18.82
N SER A 216 -38.58 -8.27 -18.33
CA SER A 216 -37.44 -8.18 -17.43
C SER A 216 -37.79 -8.79 -16.08
N ILE A 217 -37.04 -9.80 -15.64
CA ILE A 217 -37.06 -10.26 -14.25
C ILE A 217 -35.64 -10.13 -13.71
N ASN A 218 -35.48 -9.17 -12.80
CA ASN A 218 -34.36 -9.13 -11.86
C ASN A 218 -34.52 -10.34 -10.93
N GLU A 219 -33.61 -11.31 -11.02
CA GLU A 219 -33.45 -12.32 -9.97
C GLU A 219 -32.60 -11.73 -8.85
N LEU A 220 -33.30 -11.34 -7.78
CA LEU A 220 -32.76 -11.11 -6.46
C LEU A 220 -32.59 -12.48 -5.77
N GLU A 221 -31.44 -12.66 -5.12
CA GLU A 221 -31.12 -13.86 -4.35
C GLU A 221 -32.12 -14.10 -3.20
N PRO A 222 -32.42 -15.36 -2.84
CA PRO A 222 -33.36 -15.67 -1.78
C PRO A 222 -32.77 -15.39 -0.40
N SER A 223 -33.43 -14.50 0.35
CA SER A 223 -33.28 -14.37 1.79
C SER A 223 -33.86 -15.60 2.49
N SER A 224 -33.05 -16.35 3.23
CA SER A 224 -33.56 -17.36 4.16
C SER A 224 -33.59 -16.80 5.57
N GLU A 225 -34.80 -16.47 6.02
CA GLU A 225 -35.15 -16.25 7.41
C GLU A 225 -34.97 -17.53 8.22
N LYS A 226 -34.30 -17.43 9.38
CA LYS A 226 -34.74 -18.10 10.59
C LYS A 226 -34.61 -17.12 11.75
N GLU A 227 -35.75 -16.55 12.11
CA GLU A 227 -35.98 -15.81 13.34
C GLU A 227 -35.64 -16.68 14.56
N GLN A 228 -34.91 -16.12 15.51
CA GLN A 228 -35.19 -16.31 16.94
C GLN A 228 -34.91 -15.03 17.72
N GLY A 229 -36.00 -14.40 18.18
CA GLY A 229 -36.05 -13.83 19.52
C GLY A 229 -35.57 -12.39 19.71
N ALA A 230 -36.36 -11.43 19.22
CA ALA A 230 -36.33 -10.07 19.74
C ALA A 230 -36.68 -10.06 21.24
N LYS A 231 -35.78 -9.56 22.08
CA LYS A 231 -36.12 -9.00 23.40
C LYS A 231 -35.92 -7.49 23.34
N SER A 232 -37.04 -6.78 23.27
CA SER A 232 -37.13 -5.37 23.61
C SER A 232 -37.07 -5.19 25.12
N SER A 233 -36.26 -4.24 25.59
CA SER A 233 -36.58 -3.19 26.58
C SER A 233 -35.34 -2.82 27.38
N GLY A 234 -35.06 -1.53 27.48
CA GLY A 234 -34.15 -1.00 28.49
C GLY A 234 -33.43 0.26 28.06
N ALA A 235 -34.19 1.35 27.90
CA ALA A 235 -33.61 2.68 27.96
C ALA A 235 -32.82 2.82 29.26
N ASN A 236 -31.51 3.03 29.15
CA ASN A 236 -30.73 3.78 30.11
C ASN A 236 -29.55 4.39 29.38
N GLY A 237 -29.58 5.72 29.28
CA GLY A 237 -28.46 6.50 28.80
C GLY A 237 -27.24 6.22 29.65
N ILE A 238 -26.25 5.57 29.04
CA ILE A 238 -24.87 5.77 29.44
C ILE A 238 -24.31 6.60 28.30
N GLN A 239 -24.14 7.89 28.59
CA GLN A 239 -23.32 8.78 27.78
C GLN A 239 -21.97 8.08 27.58
N ARG A 240 -21.75 7.51 26.39
CA ARG A 240 -20.44 7.00 26.00
C ARG A 240 -19.56 8.22 25.82
N GLU A 241 -18.84 8.57 26.88
CA GLU A 241 -17.72 9.50 26.79
C GLU A 241 -16.84 9.11 25.59
N PRO A 242 -16.53 10.04 24.67
CA PRO A 242 -15.63 9.75 23.56
C PRO A 242 -14.21 9.59 24.11
N LEU A 243 -13.87 8.37 24.51
CA LEU A 243 -12.54 8.01 24.97
C LEU A 243 -11.58 8.00 23.77
N LYS A 244 -10.94 9.16 23.54
CA LYS A 244 -9.63 9.38 22.90
C LYS A 244 -9.23 8.34 21.83
N ALA A 245 -9.77 8.49 20.62
CA ALA A 245 -9.16 7.87 19.45
C ALA A 245 -7.70 8.34 19.33
N PHE A 246 -6.76 7.41 19.30
CA PHE A 246 -5.34 7.72 19.03
C PHE A 246 -5.24 8.49 17.72
N PRO A 247 -4.37 9.50 17.58
CA PRO A 247 -4.20 10.16 16.29
C PRO A 247 -3.89 9.12 15.21
N LEU A 248 -4.59 9.17 14.08
CA LEU A 248 -4.42 8.21 12.98
C LEU A 248 -2.93 8.05 12.59
N GLY A 249 -2.19 9.15 12.55
CA GLY A 249 -0.75 9.11 12.26
C GLY A 249 0.08 8.29 13.26
N LEU A 250 -0.34 8.20 14.52
CA LEU A 250 0.32 7.37 15.53
C LEU A 250 0.04 5.88 15.29
N VAL A 251 -1.19 5.54 14.90
CA VAL A 251 -1.56 4.17 14.50
C VAL A 251 -0.76 3.73 13.27
N LEU A 252 -0.68 4.57 12.24
CA LEU A 252 0.04 4.24 11.00
C LEU A 252 1.54 4.11 11.22
N LYS A 253 2.11 4.89 12.15
CA LYS A 253 3.51 4.72 12.56
C LYS A 253 3.74 3.42 13.33
N ALA A 254 2.77 2.98 14.12
CA ALA A 254 2.83 1.74 14.87
C ALA A 254 2.63 0.50 13.99
N CYS A 255 1.76 0.60 12.99
CA CYS A 255 1.35 -0.49 12.10
C CYS A 255 1.60 -0.11 10.63
N PRO A 256 2.86 0.08 10.19
CA PRO A 256 3.15 0.50 8.82
C PRO A 256 2.64 -0.47 7.76
N GLN A 257 2.52 -1.77 8.06
CA GLN A 257 2.10 -2.78 7.08
C GLN A 257 0.67 -2.55 6.56
N ILE A 258 -0.21 -1.93 7.34
CA ILE A 258 -1.59 -1.71 6.88
C ILE A 258 -1.70 -0.64 5.79
N ILE A 259 -0.69 0.24 5.65
CA ILE A 259 -0.68 1.33 4.66
C ILE A 259 -0.76 0.77 3.23
N ASP A 260 -0.16 -0.40 2.99
CA ASP A 260 -0.18 -1.10 1.71
C ASP A 260 -1.61 -1.49 1.25
N TYR A 261 -2.56 -1.54 2.18
CA TYR A 261 -3.96 -1.91 1.96
C TYR A 261 -4.89 -0.69 1.84
N GLY A 262 -4.35 0.53 1.93
CA GLY A 262 -5.09 1.77 1.68
C GLY A 262 -5.36 2.00 0.19
N ALA A 263 -6.47 2.67 -0.12
CA ALA A 263 -6.78 3.08 -1.49
C ALA A 263 -5.66 4.02 -2.00
N GLY A 264 -4.94 3.61 -3.05
CA GLY A 264 -3.79 4.36 -3.55
C GLY A 264 -2.47 4.15 -2.79
N GLY A 265 -2.39 3.20 -1.85
CA GLY A 265 -1.16 2.92 -1.09
C GLY A 265 -0.83 3.98 -0.02
N ALA A 266 -1.84 4.74 0.38
CA ALA A 266 -1.79 5.67 1.49
C ALA A 266 -3.08 5.54 2.30
N ILE A 267 -3.00 5.90 3.58
CA ILE A 267 -4.16 6.02 4.48
C ILE A 267 -4.08 7.42 5.10
N GLY A 268 -4.93 8.32 4.64
CA GLY A 268 -5.07 9.69 5.15
C GLY A 268 -6.28 9.87 6.08
N THR A 269 -7.25 8.96 6.02
CA THR A 269 -8.50 9.06 6.79
C THR A 269 -8.84 7.78 7.56
N TRP A 270 -9.64 7.91 8.63
CA TRP A 270 -10.15 6.75 9.38
C TRP A 270 -11.00 5.83 8.52
N ARG A 271 -11.74 6.39 7.56
CA ARG A 271 -12.53 5.63 6.59
C ARG A 271 -11.64 4.72 5.74
N GLU A 272 -10.52 5.25 5.25
CA GLU A 272 -9.53 4.46 4.51
C GLU A 272 -8.90 3.38 5.38
N LEU A 273 -8.61 3.65 6.66
CA LEU A 273 -8.11 2.64 7.59
C LEU A 273 -9.13 1.50 7.80
N MET A 274 -10.41 1.84 7.99
CA MET A 274 -11.47 0.85 8.14
C MET A 274 -11.64 0.01 6.86
N SER A 275 -11.57 0.63 5.69
CA SER A 275 -11.58 -0.10 4.41
C SER A 275 -10.38 -1.03 4.27
N ALA A 276 -9.17 -0.56 4.63
CA ALA A 276 -7.96 -1.38 4.64
C ALA A 276 -8.09 -2.56 5.61
N ALA A 277 -8.63 -2.34 6.81
CA ALA A 277 -8.87 -3.39 7.80
C ALA A 277 -9.84 -4.48 7.31
N VAL A 278 -10.85 -4.09 6.51
CA VAL A 278 -11.76 -5.06 5.86
C VAL A 278 -11.04 -5.94 4.84
N VAL A 279 -10.06 -5.42 4.12
CA VAL A 279 -9.22 -6.22 3.21
C VAL A 279 -8.30 -7.14 4.01
N VAL A 280 -7.65 -6.59 5.04
CA VAL A 280 -6.69 -7.32 5.89
C VAL A 280 -7.34 -8.44 6.69
N ARG A 281 -8.58 -8.27 7.21
CA ARG A 281 -9.28 -9.35 7.92
C ARG A 281 -9.43 -10.60 7.04
N SER A 282 -9.76 -10.42 5.76
CA SER A 282 -9.94 -11.53 4.83
C SER A 282 -8.60 -12.20 4.52
N MET A 283 -7.53 -11.41 4.40
CA MET A 283 -6.17 -11.92 4.22
C MET A 283 -5.68 -12.75 5.41
N LEU A 284 -5.98 -12.31 6.64
CA LEU A 284 -5.55 -12.95 7.88
C LEU A 284 -6.45 -14.14 8.29
N GLY A 285 -7.46 -14.49 7.49
CA GLY A 285 -8.41 -15.56 7.85
C GLY A 285 -9.31 -15.21 9.04
N ILE A 286 -9.54 -13.92 9.29
CA ILE A 286 -10.47 -13.43 10.30
C ILE A 286 -11.88 -13.44 9.71
N SER A 287 -12.78 -14.24 10.29
CA SER A 287 -14.15 -14.38 9.78
C SER A 287 -14.92 -13.05 9.88
N PRO A 288 -15.88 -12.78 8.97
CA PRO A 288 -16.71 -11.59 9.04
C PRO A 288 -17.41 -11.44 10.40
N SER A 289 -17.90 -12.55 10.96
CA SER A 289 -18.53 -12.59 12.29
C SER A 289 -17.60 -12.13 13.41
N ALA A 290 -16.32 -12.55 13.41
CA ALA A 290 -15.35 -12.15 14.42
C ALA A 290 -15.03 -10.66 14.35
N TYR A 291 -14.97 -10.11 13.14
CA TYR A 291 -14.71 -8.69 12.94
C TYR A 291 -15.93 -7.83 13.29
N GLN A 292 -17.14 -8.30 12.95
CA GLN A 292 -18.38 -7.61 13.32
C GLN A 292 -18.55 -7.55 14.84
N GLU A 293 -18.35 -8.67 15.54
CA GLU A 293 -18.36 -8.74 17.00
C GLU A 293 -17.33 -7.77 17.61
N ALA A 294 -16.14 -7.69 17.02
CA ALA A 294 -15.15 -6.68 17.43
C ALA A 294 -15.68 -5.26 17.25
N CYS A 295 -16.23 -4.91 16.09
CA CYS A 295 -16.80 -3.58 15.82
C CYS A 295 -17.92 -3.21 16.80
N GLU A 296 -18.78 -4.15 17.17
CA GLU A 296 -19.89 -3.93 18.11
C GLU A 296 -19.41 -3.65 19.54
N ILE A 297 -18.38 -4.36 19.99
CA ILE A 297 -17.85 -4.26 21.35
C ILE A 297 -16.87 -3.09 21.52
N MET A 298 -15.84 -2.99 20.67
CA MET A 298 -14.78 -1.99 20.82
C MET A 298 -14.97 -0.74 19.95
N GLY A 299 -15.92 -0.77 19.00
CA GLY A 299 -16.13 0.28 18.02
C GLY A 299 -15.37 0.02 16.70
N PRO A 300 -15.86 0.53 15.56
CA PRO A 300 -15.33 0.20 14.24
C PRO A 300 -13.89 0.70 14.01
N GLU A 301 -13.56 1.89 14.52
CA GLU A 301 -12.21 2.45 14.44
C GLU A 301 -11.21 1.61 15.23
N ASN A 302 -11.59 1.25 16.46
CA ASN A 302 -10.77 0.43 17.35
C ASN A 302 -10.59 -1.00 16.83
N ALA A 303 -11.62 -1.59 16.23
CA ALA A 303 -11.53 -2.89 15.57
C ALA A 303 -10.56 -2.83 14.37
N ALA A 304 -10.59 -1.74 13.60
CA ALA A 304 -9.65 -1.53 12.50
C ALA A 304 -8.19 -1.41 13.01
N VAL A 305 -7.96 -0.71 14.13
CA VAL A 305 -6.64 -0.65 14.79
C VAL A 305 -6.19 -2.03 15.29
N ALA A 306 -7.08 -2.81 15.89
CA ALA A 306 -6.77 -4.15 16.35
C ALA A 306 -6.32 -5.06 15.19
N VAL A 307 -7.06 -5.04 14.07
CA VAL A 307 -6.69 -5.78 12.85
C VAL A 307 -5.34 -5.30 12.29
N ALA A 308 -5.07 -3.99 12.29
CA ALA A 308 -3.78 -3.44 11.90
C ALA A 308 -2.63 -3.97 12.79
N GLY A 309 -2.85 -4.01 14.11
CA GLY A 309 -1.86 -4.53 15.05
C GLY A 309 -1.63 -6.04 14.92
N ILE A 310 -2.67 -6.80 14.59
CA ILE A 310 -2.57 -8.23 14.29
C ILE A 310 -1.77 -8.45 13.01
N LEU A 311 -2.01 -7.66 11.96
CA LEU A 311 -1.23 -7.71 10.72
C LEU A 311 0.26 -7.49 11.00
N GLU A 312 0.60 -6.47 11.79
CA GLU A 312 1.99 -6.15 12.12
C GLU A 312 2.72 -7.30 12.84
N ARG A 313 1.96 -8.17 13.52
CA ARG A 313 2.45 -9.37 14.21
C ARG A 313 1.95 -10.68 13.61
N ALA A 314 1.50 -10.69 12.36
CA ALA A 314 0.85 -11.86 11.76
C ALA A 314 1.74 -13.12 11.83
N ASN A 315 3.05 -12.95 11.71
CA ASN A 315 4.04 -14.02 11.78
C ASN A 315 4.23 -14.63 13.19
N MET A 316 3.69 -14.00 14.24
CA MET A 316 3.77 -14.47 15.62
C MET A 316 2.41 -14.99 16.14
N ILE A 317 1.36 -14.93 15.31
CA ILE A 317 -0.01 -15.25 15.70
C ILE A 317 -0.50 -16.42 14.86
N ASN A 318 -0.64 -17.59 15.49
CA ASN A 318 -1.06 -18.82 14.81
C ASN A 318 -2.51 -18.75 14.30
N SER A 319 -3.40 -18.03 15.00
CA SER A 319 -4.80 -17.86 14.61
C SER A 319 -5.23 -16.41 14.77
N PRO A 320 -5.12 -15.57 13.72
CA PRO A 320 -5.52 -14.17 13.77
C PRO A 320 -7.00 -13.97 14.16
N GLY A 321 -7.90 -14.82 13.66
CA GLY A 321 -9.32 -14.78 14.00
C GLY A 321 -9.61 -15.16 15.45
N GLY A 322 -8.95 -16.20 15.97
CA GLY A 322 -9.05 -16.57 17.37
C GLY A 322 -8.47 -15.50 18.30
N TYR A 323 -7.36 -14.89 17.90
CA TYR A 323 -6.73 -13.80 18.63
C TYR A 323 -7.62 -12.56 18.69
N LEU A 324 -8.23 -12.14 17.57
CA LEU A 324 -9.19 -11.03 17.56
C LEU A 324 -10.37 -11.30 18.51
N ARG A 325 -10.96 -12.49 18.49
CA ARG A 325 -12.04 -12.86 19.42
C ARG A 325 -11.62 -12.79 20.89
N ASN A 326 -10.39 -13.21 21.20
CA ASN A 326 -9.86 -13.07 22.55
C ASN A 326 -9.73 -11.60 22.97
N LEU A 327 -9.24 -10.74 22.08
CA LEU A 327 -9.16 -9.29 22.32
C LEU A 327 -10.56 -8.69 22.51
N THR A 328 -11.52 -9.06 21.68
CA THR A 328 -12.92 -8.63 21.79
C THR A 328 -13.52 -9.01 23.14
N ARG A 329 -13.35 -10.27 23.58
CA ARG A 329 -13.85 -10.72 24.90
C ARG A 329 -13.19 -9.98 26.06
N ARG A 330 -11.90 -9.64 25.94
CA ARG A 330 -11.21 -8.84 26.96
C ARG A 330 -11.65 -7.38 26.95
N SER A 331 -11.94 -6.80 25.78
CA SER A 331 -12.54 -5.47 25.66
C SER A 331 -13.91 -5.40 26.31
N GLU A 332 -14.74 -6.42 26.10
CA GLU A 332 -16.06 -6.52 26.73
C GLU A 332 -15.99 -6.49 28.27
N ARG A 333 -14.93 -7.09 28.84
CA ARG A 333 -14.67 -7.11 30.29
C ARG A 333 -13.90 -5.88 30.79
N GLY A 334 -13.52 -4.94 29.92
CA GLY A 334 -12.67 -3.80 30.27
C GLY A 334 -11.20 -4.14 30.57
N GLU A 335 -10.76 -5.37 30.25
CA GLU A 335 -9.42 -5.91 30.52
C GLU A 335 -8.43 -5.69 29.37
N PHE A 336 -8.87 -5.02 28.30
CA PHE A 336 -8.04 -4.69 27.14
C PHE A 336 -8.18 -3.23 26.74
N SER A 337 -7.04 -2.61 26.46
CA SER A 337 -6.95 -1.29 25.82
C SER A 337 -5.96 -1.33 24.68
N LEU A 338 -6.24 -0.58 23.62
CA LEU A 338 -5.39 -0.52 22.42
C LEU A 338 -4.08 0.24 22.66
N GLY A 339 -4.04 1.15 23.64
CA GLY A 339 -2.86 1.97 23.93
C GLY A 339 -1.59 1.16 24.21
N PRO A 340 -1.58 0.23 25.18
CA PRO A 340 -0.43 -0.64 25.44
C PRO A 340 -0.02 -1.48 24.22
N MET A 341 -0.98 -1.96 23.42
CA MET A 341 -0.69 -2.69 22.18
C MET A 341 0.04 -1.80 21.18
N ILE A 342 -0.46 -0.60 20.91
CA ILE A 342 0.13 0.36 19.97
C ILE A 342 1.52 0.80 20.45
N MET A 343 1.67 1.10 21.74
CA MET A 343 2.97 1.49 22.31
C MET A 343 4.00 0.36 22.22
N ALA A 344 3.58 -0.89 22.43
CA ALA A 344 4.45 -2.05 22.26
C ALA A 344 4.88 -2.22 20.79
N LEU A 345 4.00 -1.94 19.83
CA LEU A 345 4.31 -1.96 18.39
C LEU A 345 5.26 -0.83 17.99
N LEU A 346 5.02 0.40 18.47
CA LEU A 346 5.93 1.53 18.25
C LEU A 346 7.34 1.26 18.78
N LYS A 347 7.47 0.64 19.95
CA LYS A 347 8.78 0.28 20.51
C LYS A 347 9.48 -0.79 19.68
N ALA A 348 8.74 -1.80 19.20
CA ALA A 348 9.29 -2.84 18.34
C ALA A 348 9.80 -2.26 17.00
N ASN A 349 9.02 -1.36 16.39
CA ASN A 349 9.36 -0.74 15.11
C ASN A 349 10.46 0.34 15.24
N GLY A 350 10.52 1.06 16.35
CA GLY A 350 11.63 1.99 16.63
C GLY A 350 12.97 1.27 16.76
N LEU A 351 13.01 0.11 17.41
CA LEU A 351 14.23 -0.71 17.51
C LEU A 351 14.65 -1.33 16.18
N ALA A 352 13.71 -1.60 15.27
CA ALA A 352 14.00 -2.06 13.91
C ALA A 352 14.61 -0.96 13.03
N GLN A 353 14.18 0.30 13.20
CA GLN A 353 14.72 1.44 12.46
C GLN A 353 16.14 1.83 12.92
N THR A 354 16.49 1.67 14.19
CA THR A 354 17.86 1.97 14.68
C THR A 354 18.89 0.90 14.30
N LYS A 355 18.47 -0.33 13.98
CA LYS A 355 19.37 -1.41 13.55
C LYS A 355 19.62 -1.45 12.03
N ALA A 356 18.86 -0.68 11.25
CA ALA A 356 18.97 -0.58 9.80
C ALA A 356 19.67 0.71 9.34
N GLY A 357 20.31 1.45 10.26
CA GLY A 357 21.01 2.71 10.02
C GLY A 357 22.53 2.55 9.95
#